data_AF-A0A3D3UXT2-F1
#
_entry.id   AF-A0A3D3UXT2-F1
#
_cell.length_a   1.000
_cell.length_b   1.000
_cell.length_c   1.000
_cell.angle_alpha   90.00
_cell.angle_beta   90.00
_cell.angle_gamma   90.00
#
_symmetry.space_group_name_H-M   'P 1'
#
loop_
_entity.id
_entity.type
_entity.pdbx_description
1 polymer ?
#
loop_
_entity_poly.entity_id
_entity_poly.type
_entity_poly.pdbx_seq_one_letter_code
_entity_poly.pdbx_strand_id
1 'polypeptide(L)'
;MDENIVIENVESDHCKTMRMEAELKRDRLAQQREAWECLKFFEQTPRTEVQFFMRFETLPREDVTLLKSFYGVDTNDELFAMICRFWNV
;
A
#
# COMPACT_ATOMS: atom_id res chain seq x y z
N MET A 1 -1.85 57.68 -9.83
CA MET A 1 -0.98 56.85 -8.97
C MET A 1 -1.88 55.74 -8.49
N ASP A 2 -1.88 54.61 -9.21
CA ASP A 2 -2.75 53.48 -8.88
C ASP A 2 -1.98 52.51 -8.01
N GLU A 3 -2.48 52.32 -6.78
CA GLU A 3 -1.96 51.41 -5.78
C GLU A 3 -2.21 49.98 -6.24
N ASN A 4 -1.12 49.29 -6.56
CA ASN A 4 -1.12 47.90 -6.95
C ASN A 4 -1.28 47.04 -5.68
N ILE A 5 -2.51 46.62 -5.36
CA ILE A 5 -2.78 45.68 -4.28
C ILE A 5 -2.29 44.30 -4.72
N VAL A 6 -1.10 43.93 -4.27
CA VAL A 6 -0.57 42.57 -4.39
C VAL A 6 -1.35 41.72 -3.39
N ILE A 7 -2.40 41.04 -3.85
CA ILE A 7 -3.08 40.01 -3.06
C ILE A 7 -2.10 38.82 -3.02
N GLU A 8 -1.20 38.80 -2.04
CA GLU A 8 -0.45 37.59 -1.71
C GLU A 8 -1.47 36.52 -1.34
N ASN A 9 -1.52 35.48 -2.14
CA ASN A 9 -2.40 34.33 -1.97
C ASN A 9 -1.85 33.50 -0.79
N VAL A 10 -1.98 34.03 0.43
CA VAL A 10 -1.61 33.35 1.67
C VAL A 10 -2.66 32.28 1.92
N GLU A 11 -2.40 31.08 1.41
CA GLU A 11 -3.17 29.91 1.81
C GLU A 11 -3.12 29.77 3.32
N SER A 12 -4.30 29.87 3.94
CA SER A 12 -4.50 29.59 5.36
C SER A 12 -3.94 28.21 5.70
N ASP A 13 -3.32 28.06 6.86
CA ASP A 13 -2.71 26.80 7.31
C ASP A 13 -3.72 25.64 7.32
N HIS A 14 -5.01 25.94 7.52
CA HIS A 14 -6.09 24.97 7.38
C HIS A 14 -6.18 24.36 5.96
N CYS A 15 -5.99 25.17 4.92
CA CYS A 15 -5.99 24.72 3.53
C CYS A 15 -4.77 23.84 3.21
N LYS A 16 -3.62 24.15 3.80
CA LYS A 16 -2.39 23.34 3.70
C LYS A 16 -2.57 21.98 4.38
N THR A 17 -3.13 21.95 5.59
CA THR A 17 -3.42 20.70 6.32
C THR A 17 -4.39 19.80 5.55
N MET A 18 -5.48 20.35 5.01
CA MET A 18 -6.45 19.56 4.23
C MET A 18 -5.85 18.97 2.95
N ARG A 19 -4.96 19.69 2.26
CA ARG A 19 -4.24 19.15 1.09
C ARG A 19 -3.30 18.02 1.46
N MET A 20 -2.51 18.20 2.50
CA MET A 20 -1.59 17.17 3.00
C MET A 20 -2.34 15.90 3.41
N GLU A 21 -3.47 16.03 4.11
CA GLU A 21 -4.31 14.88 4.45
C GLU A 21 -4.89 14.18 3.20
N ALA A 22 -5.28 14.94 2.17
CA ALA A 22 -5.80 14.39 0.93
C ALA A 22 -4.70 13.65 0.13
N GLU A 23 -3.48 14.15 0.13
CA GLU A 23 -2.30 13.50 -0.45
C GLU A 23 -1.97 12.20 0.28
N LEU A 24 -1.87 12.22 1.62
CA LEU A 24 -1.65 11.02 2.43
C LEU A 24 -2.73 9.95 2.20
N LYS A 25 -3.99 10.35 2.08
CA LYS A 25 -5.10 9.43 1.76
C LYS A 25 -4.95 8.81 0.36
N ARG A 26 -4.53 9.60 -0.64
CA ARG A 26 -4.29 9.10 -2.00
C ARG A 26 -3.13 8.09 -2.01
N ASP A 27 -2.04 8.40 -1.32
CA ASP A 27 -0.87 7.52 -1.25
C ASP A 27 -1.23 6.19 -0.58
N ARG A 28 -2.01 6.23 0.50
CA ARG A 28 -2.49 5.02 1.17
C ARG A 28 -3.39 4.17 0.26
N LEU A 29 -4.27 4.79 -0.53
CA LEU A 29 -5.10 4.06 -1.49
C LEU A 29 -4.27 3.43 -2.62
N ALA A 30 -3.23 4.12 -3.08
CA ALA A 30 -2.29 3.59 -4.07
C ALA A 30 -1.55 2.35 -3.52
N GLN A 31 -1.00 2.44 -2.30
CA GLN A 31 -0.34 1.31 -1.63
C GLN A 31 -1.29 0.12 -1.41
N GLN A 32 -2.54 0.38 -1.01
CA GLN A 32 -3.54 -0.68 -0.88
C GLN A 32 -3.85 -1.37 -2.21
N ARG A 33 -3.90 -0.59 -3.30
CA ARG A 33 -4.14 -1.13 -4.64
C ARG A 33 -2.99 -2.01 -5.10
N GLU A 34 -1.75 -1.54 -4.92
CA GLU A 34 -0.56 -2.30 -5.30
C GLU A 34 -0.44 -3.60 -4.49
N ALA A 35 -0.60 -3.52 -3.16
CA ALA A 35 -0.60 -4.71 -2.31
C ALA A 35 -1.71 -5.69 -2.70
N TRP A 36 -2.90 -5.20 -3.06
CA TRP A 36 -3.99 -6.03 -3.55
C TRP A 36 -3.66 -6.73 -4.87
N GLU A 37 -3.03 -6.05 -5.83
CA GLU A 37 -2.60 -6.68 -7.08
C GLU A 37 -1.55 -7.79 -6.82
N CYS A 38 -0.62 -7.59 -5.87
CA CYS A 38 0.30 -8.65 -5.46
C CYS A 38 -0.45 -9.84 -4.82
N LEU A 39 -1.44 -9.58 -3.95
CA LEU A 39 -2.22 -10.64 -3.31
C LEU A 39 -3.06 -11.45 -4.30
N LYS A 40 -3.55 -10.84 -5.39
CA LYS A 40 -4.27 -11.56 -6.47
C LYS A 40 -3.44 -12.66 -7.11
N PHE A 41 -2.11 -12.64 -6.99
CA PHE A 41 -1.25 -13.73 -7.45
C PHE A 41 -1.63 -15.11 -6.86
N PHE A 42 -2.27 -15.09 -5.68
CA PHE A 42 -2.75 -16.28 -4.96
C PHE A 42 -4.23 -16.59 -5.18
N GLU A 43 -4.97 -15.76 -5.92
CA GLU A 43 -6.43 -15.84 -6.05
C GLU A 43 -6.90 -17.23 -6.50
N GLN A 44 -6.23 -17.79 -7.52
CA GLN A 44 -6.52 -19.10 -8.11
C GLN A 44 -5.71 -20.25 -7.49
N THR A 45 -4.92 -19.98 -6.45
CA THR A 45 -4.13 -21.02 -5.78
C THR A 45 -5.05 -21.87 -4.90
N PRO A 46 -4.99 -23.21 -4.98
CA PRO A 46 -5.76 -24.08 -4.10
C PRO A 46 -5.54 -23.71 -2.63
N ARG A 47 -6.61 -23.66 -1.84
CA ARG A 47 -6.61 -23.22 -0.43
C ARG A 47 -5.99 -24.27 0.50
N THR A 48 -4.70 -24.50 0.34
CA THR A 48 -3.88 -25.39 1.15
C THR A 48 -2.53 -24.72 1.38
N GLU A 49 -1.98 -24.87 2.58
CA GLU A 49 -0.73 -24.21 2.97
C GLU A 49 0.42 -24.57 2.03
N VAL A 50 0.52 -25.84 1.62
CA VAL A 50 1.56 -26.34 0.69
C VAL A 50 1.49 -25.63 -0.67
N GLN A 51 0.30 -25.50 -1.26
CA GLN A 51 0.14 -24.83 -2.57
C GLN A 51 0.43 -23.33 -2.46
N PHE A 52 0.02 -22.71 -1.35
CA PHE A 52 0.34 -21.33 -1.06
C PHE A 52 1.83 -21.10 -0.87
N PHE A 53 2.53 -21.99 -0.17
CA PHE A 53 3.97 -21.92 0.02
C PHE A 53 4.71 -22.04 -1.32
N MET A 54 4.35 -23.04 -2.13
CA MET A 54 4.92 -23.18 -3.49
C MET A 54 4.69 -21.93 -4.34
N ARG A 55 3.49 -21.32 -4.24
CA ARG A 55 3.19 -20.08 -4.95
C ARG A 55 4.01 -18.91 -4.41
N PHE A 56 4.14 -18.80 -3.10
CA PHE A 56 4.91 -17.75 -2.42
C PHE A 56 6.39 -17.76 -2.82
N GLU A 57 7.01 -18.94 -2.94
CA GLU A 57 8.39 -19.09 -3.42
C GLU A 57 8.60 -18.61 -4.86
N THR A 58 7.52 -18.46 -5.64
CA THR A 58 7.57 -17.92 -7.01
C THR A 58 7.24 -16.43 -7.09
N LEU A 59 6.97 -15.78 -5.95
CA LEU A 59 6.63 -14.36 -5.91
C LEU A 59 7.86 -13.50 -6.24
N PRO A 60 7.74 -12.47 -7.11
CA PRO A 60 8.83 -11.56 -7.38
C PRO A 60 9.36 -10.89 -6.10
N ARG A 61 10.69 -10.71 -6.01
CA ARG A 61 11.33 -10.10 -4.84
C ARG A 61 10.82 -8.68 -4.54
N GLU A 62 10.46 -7.94 -5.59
CA GLU A 62 9.88 -6.60 -5.49
C GLU A 62 8.51 -6.66 -4.80
N ASP A 63 7.64 -7.59 -5.20
CA ASP A 63 6.33 -7.81 -4.58
C ASP A 63 6.46 -8.30 -3.14
N VAL A 64 7.44 -9.17 -2.84
CA VAL A 64 7.74 -9.58 -1.45
C VAL A 64 8.12 -8.36 -0.61
N THR A 65 8.97 -7.48 -1.13
CA THR A 65 9.42 -6.27 -0.42
C THR A 65 8.26 -5.30 -0.19
N LEU A 66 7.41 -5.11 -1.20
CA LEU A 66 6.21 -4.29 -1.12
C LEU A 66 5.26 -4.82 -0.05
N LEU A 67 4.94 -6.11 -0.08
CA LEU A 67 4.02 -6.72 0.87
C LEU A 67 4.57 -6.71 2.30
N LYS A 68 5.87 -6.91 2.50
CA LYS A 68 6.51 -6.74 3.81
C LYS A 68 6.33 -5.33 4.36
N SER A 69 6.60 -4.32 3.55
CA SER A 69 6.38 -2.92 3.91
C SER A 69 4.91 -2.63 4.22
N PHE A 70 3.99 -3.15 3.41
CA PHE A 70 2.55 -2.98 3.59
C PHE A 70 2.02 -3.59 4.88
N TYR A 71 2.46 -4.81 5.22
CA TYR A 71 2.06 -5.50 6.46
C TYR A 71 2.88 -5.10 7.68
N GLY A 72 4.00 -4.39 7.50
CA GLY A 72 4.92 -4.03 8.58
C GLY A 72 5.63 -5.24 9.19
N VAL A 73 6.06 -6.18 8.36
CA VAL A 73 6.74 -7.42 8.77
C VAL A 73 8.13 -7.51 8.13
N ASP A 74 9.07 -8.15 8.81
CA ASP A 74 10.47 -8.19 8.39
C ASP A 74 10.85 -9.55 7.76
N THR A 75 10.20 -10.63 8.18
CA THR A 75 10.53 -12.00 7.75
C THR A 75 9.61 -12.52 6.65
N ASN A 76 10.10 -13.49 5.87
CA ASN A 76 9.26 -14.16 4.87
C ASN A 76 8.19 -15.02 5.55
N ASP A 77 8.50 -15.62 6.70
CA ASP A 77 7.57 -16.48 7.44
C ASP A 77 6.39 -15.68 8.00
N GLU A 78 6.62 -14.49 8.54
CA GLU A 78 5.54 -13.59 8.97
C GLU A 78 4.68 -13.14 7.80
N LEU A 79 5.31 -12.77 6.67
CA LEU A 79 4.58 -12.39 5.46
C LEU A 79 3.72 -13.56 4.96
N PHE A 80 4.29 -14.76 4.92
CA PHE A 80 3.58 -15.96 4.49
C PHE A 80 2.37 -16.24 5.40
N ALA A 81 2.53 -16.16 6.71
CA ALA A 81 1.44 -16.30 7.66
C ALA A 81 0.31 -15.26 7.44
N MET A 82 0.68 -14.00 7.12
CA MET A 82 -0.29 -12.96 6.79
C MET A 82 -1.05 -13.27 5.49
N ILE A 83 -0.38 -13.79 4.47
CA ILE A 83 -1.00 -14.18 3.20
C ILE A 83 -1.96 -15.36 3.40
N CYS A 84 -1.56 -16.40 4.14
CA CYS A 84 -2.43 -17.55 4.43
C CYS A 84 -3.67 -17.11 5.21
N ARG A 85 -3.49 -16.27 6.23
CA ARG A 85 -4.60 -15.70 7.00
C ARG A 85 -5.55 -14.87 6.14
N PHE A 86 -5.01 -14.08 5.21
CA PHE A 86 -5.82 -13.26 4.30
C PHE A 86 -6.71 -14.13 3.40
N TRP A 87 -6.19 -15.24 2.89
CA TRP A 87 -6.90 -16.14 1.98
C TRP A 87 -7.66 -17.29 2.68
N ASN A 88 -7.66 -17.32 4.02
CA ASN A 88 -8.28 -18.36 4.84
C ASN A 88 -7.78 -19.77 4.48
N VAL A 89 -6.46 -19.91 4.45
CA VAL A 89 -5.70 -21.17 4.32
C VAL A 89 -5.13 -21.54 5.68
#